data_AF-A0A955NM50-F1
#
_entry.id   AF-A0A955NM50-F1
#
_cell.length_a   1.000
_cell.length_b   1.000
_cell.length_c   1.000
_cell.angle_alpha   90.00
_cell.angle_beta   90.00
_cell.angle_gamma   90.00
#
_symmetry.space_group_name_H-M   'P 1'
#
loop_
_entity.id
_entity.type
_entity.pdbx_description
1 polymer ?
#
loop_
_entity_poly.entity_id
_entity_poly.type
_entity_poly.pdbx_seq_one_letter_code
_entity_poly.pdbx_strand_id
1 'polypeptide(L)'
;PAAITNEGLPHALRTLMIVPGFSLLAGVGVALAAHWLTQKSSVLSFAAIAILLVAQTVFVGYLFFQKFPNDEKAAYAWETGLVEALKWTEVSRGPTELCTLTGVLEYPEAYLQFALKPDPGSIQRGGGYPGYHFLPLGRATDPRRDTAEGLYLERAYFAGKPPNWKKVPPPEEYEKMDLYWRLYRVTTP
;
A
#
# COMPACT_ATOMS: atom_id res chain seq x y z
N PRO A 1 -21.78 -5.22 1.77
CA PRO A 1 -21.53 -4.92 3.21
C PRO A 1 -20.17 -4.26 3.53
N ALA A 2 -19.22 -4.14 2.58
CA ALA A 2 -17.97 -3.37 2.74
C ALA A 2 -18.11 -1.84 2.49
N ALA A 3 -19.31 -1.36 2.18
CA ALA A 3 -19.62 0.08 2.05
C ALA A 3 -20.03 0.72 3.39
N ILE A 4 -20.15 -0.09 4.45
CA ILE A 4 -20.56 0.34 5.79
C ILE A 4 -19.34 0.47 6.72
N THR A 5 -18.19 -0.11 6.36
CA THR A 5 -16.95 0.09 7.10
C THR A 5 -16.34 1.42 6.66
N ASN A 6 -16.34 2.39 7.58
CA ASN A 6 -15.72 3.71 7.41
C ASN A 6 -14.18 3.57 7.44
N GLU A 7 -13.63 2.76 6.54
CA GLU A 7 -12.20 2.60 6.37
C GLU A 7 -11.65 3.85 5.69
N GLY A 8 -10.81 4.59 6.41
CA GLY A 8 -10.24 5.87 5.96
C GLY A 8 -9.27 5.77 4.77
N LEU A 9 -9.04 4.56 4.25
CA LEU A 9 -8.18 4.31 3.10
C LEU A 9 -9.04 3.83 1.91
N PRO A 10 -9.07 4.59 0.79
CA PRO A 10 -9.85 4.20 -0.38
C PRO A 10 -9.22 2.98 -1.03
N HIS A 11 -9.78 1.81 -0.74
CA HIS A 11 -9.31 0.54 -1.28
C HIS A 11 -9.39 0.53 -2.81
N ALA A 12 -8.27 0.25 -3.50
CA ALA A 12 -8.19 0.15 -4.96
C ALA A 12 -9.19 -0.87 -5.56
N LEU A 13 -9.64 -1.82 -4.74
CA LEU A 13 -10.68 -2.79 -5.09
C LEU A 13 -12.06 -2.15 -5.29
N ARG A 14 -12.35 -1.01 -4.65
CA ARG A 14 -13.62 -0.27 -4.81
C ARG A 14 -13.71 0.42 -6.17
N THR A 15 -12.60 0.93 -6.70
CA THR A 15 -12.57 1.58 -8.03
C THR A 15 -12.61 0.55 -9.16
N LEU A 16 -12.10 -0.67 -8.94
CA LEU A 16 -12.23 -1.80 -9.86
C LEU A 16 -13.69 -2.11 -10.24
N MET A 17 -14.65 -1.91 -9.34
CA MET A 17 -16.07 -2.14 -9.64
C MET A 17 -16.65 -1.15 -10.65
N ILE A 18 -16.02 0.02 -10.83
CA ILE A 18 -16.48 1.04 -11.78
C ILE A 18 -15.89 0.79 -13.18
N VAL A 19 -14.79 0.02 -13.28
CA VAL A 19 -14.09 -0.25 -14.54
C VAL A 19 -15.03 -0.85 -15.60
N PRO A 20 -15.86 -1.88 -15.31
CA PRO A 20 -16.78 -2.43 -16.31
C PRO A 20 -17.76 -1.39 -16.86
N GLY A 21 -18.28 -0.51 -16.00
CA GLY A 21 -19.21 0.55 -16.41
C GLY A 21 -18.56 1.54 -17.36
N PHE A 22 -17.34 2.00 -17.04
CA PHE A 22 -16.57 2.87 -17.93
C PHE A 22 -16.17 2.17 -19.23
N SER A 23 -15.82 0.87 -19.19
CA SER A 23 -15.49 0.11 -20.39
C SER A 23 -16.68 -0.04 -21.35
N LEU A 24 -17.89 -0.26 -20.83
CA LEU A 24 -19.11 -0.31 -21.65
C LEU A 24 -19.40 1.06 -22.29
N LEU A 25 -19.31 2.14 -21.51
CA LEU A 25 -19.50 3.50 -22.04
C LEU A 25 -18.47 3.84 -23.12
N ALA A 26 -17.21 3.47 -22.90
CA ALA A 26 -16.15 3.64 -23.89
C ALA A 26 -16.43 2.84 -25.17
N GLY A 27 -16.88 1.58 -25.04
CA GLY A 27 -17.27 0.74 -26.18
C GLY A 27 -18.42 1.33 -26.99
N VAL A 28 -19.46 1.85 -26.33
CA VAL A 28 -20.57 2.55 -27.00
C VAL A 28 -20.06 3.82 -27.72
N GLY A 29 -19.20 4.61 -27.07
CA GLY A 29 -18.60 5.79 -27.69
C GLY A 29 -17.79 5.46 -28.94
N VAL A 30 -16.98 4.39 -28.90
CA VAL A 30 -16.23 3.90 -30.06
C VAL A 30 -17.16 3.42 -31.18
N ALA A 31 -18.23 2.68 -30.86
CA ALA A 31 -19.18 2.20 -31.86
C ALA A 31 -19.92 3.35 -32.56
N LEU A 32 -20.38 4.36 -31.80
CA LEU A 32 -21.02 5.56 -32.34
C LEU A 32 -20.05 6.37 -33.21
N ALA A 33 -18.81 6.57 -32.75
CA ALA A 33 -17.78 7.26 -33.51
C ALA A 33 -17.44 6.53 -34.81
N ALA A 34 -17.32 5.19 -34.76
CA ALA A 34 -17.09 4.35 -35.93
C ALA A 34 -18.24 4.44 -36.93
N HIS A 35 -19.49 4.39 -36.46
CA HIS A 35 -20.66 4.54 -37.33
C HIS A 35 -20.68 5.91 -38.03
N TRP A 36 -20.39 6.99 -37.30
CA TRP A 36 -20.34 8.33 -37.87
C TRP A 36 -19.19 8.50 -38.88
N LEU A 37 -17.99 8.00 -38.57
CA LEU A 37 -16.83 8.08 -39.44
C LEU A 37 -17.01 7.26 -40.73
N THR A 38 -17.62 6.07 -40.64
CA THR A 38 -17.80 5.17 -41.79
C THR A 38 -18.77 5.72 -42.82
N GLN A 39 -19.71 6.61 -42.42
CA GLN A 39 -20.54 7.37 -43.36
C GLN A 39 -19.74 8.38 -44.21
N LYS A 40 -18.53 8.75 -43.78
CA LYS A 40 -17.62 9.65 -44.52
C LYS A 40 -16.60 8.86 -45.35
N SER A 41 -15.91 7.89 -44.73
CA SER A 41 -14.92 7.04 -45.39
C SER A 41 -14.55 5.83 -44.52
N SER A 42 -14.78 4.62 -45.01
CA SER A 42 -14.50 3.38 -44.28
C SER A 42 -13.01 3.18 -43.97
N VAL A 43 -12.12 3.54 -44.90
CA VAL A 43 -10.66 3.39 -44.75
C VAL A 43 -10.12 4.34 -43.68
N LEU A 44 -10.51 5.62 -43.72
CA LEU A 44 -10.07 6.61 -42.71
C LEU A 44 -10.62 6.28 -41.32
N SER A 45 -11.84 5.76 -41.25
CA SER A 45 -12.45 5.30 -39.99
C SER A 45 -11.65 4.19 -39.34
N PHE A 46 -11.31 3.17 -40.12
CA PHE A 46 -10.54 2.03 -39.64
C PHE A 46 -9.14 2.46 -39.18
N ALA A 47 -8.46 3.31 -39.96
CA ALA A 47 -7.17 3.86 -39.58
C ALA A 47 -7.23 4.67 -38.28
N ALA A 48 -8.26 5.52 -38.10
CA ALA A 48 -8.43 6.31 -36.88
C ALA A 48 -8.67 5.44 -35.64
N ILE A 49 -9.52 4.41 -35.74
CA ILE A 49 -9.78 3.46 -34.65
C ILE A 49 -8.51 2.68 -34.31
N ALA A 50 -7.77 2.19 -35.31
CA ALA A 50 -6.52 1.47 -35.09
C ALA A 50 -5.49 2.34 -34.38
N ILE A 51 -5.32 3.61 -34.79
CA ILE A 51 -4.43 4.57 -34.14
C ILE A 51 -4.84 4.81 -32.69
N LEU A 52 -6.14 5.00 -32.41
CA LEU A 52 -6.64 5.18 -31.04
C LEU A 52 -6.36 3.96 -30.15
N LEU A 53 -6.58 2.75 -30.67
CA LEU A 53 -6.30 1.52 -29.92
C LEU A 53 -4.80 1.35 -29.65
N VAL A 54 -3.95 1.66 -30.62
CA VAL A 54 -2.49 1.64 -30.45
C VAL A 54 -2.06 2.69 -29.42
N ALA A 55 -2.54 3.93 -29.54
CA ALA A 55 -2.24 5.00 -28.60
C ALA A 55 -2.69 4.66 -27.17
N GLN A 56 -3.88 4.10 -27.01
CA GLN A 56 -4.38 3.63 -25.72
C GLN A 56 -3.52 2.50 -25.16
N THR A 57 -3.13 1.52 -25.99
CA THR A 57 -2.28 0.41 -25.57
C THR A 57 -0.90 0.90 -25.13
N VAL A 58 -0.29 1.81 -25.90
CA VAL A 58 1.00 2.43 -25.56
C VAL A 58 0.88 3.23 -24.27
N PHE A 59 -0.19 4.02 -24.11
CA PHE A 59 -0.41 4.81 -22.90
C PHE A 59 -0.59 3.95 -21.66
N VAL A 60 -1.43 2.90 -21.73
CA VAL A 60 -1.62 1.94 -20.64
C VAL A 60 -0.32 1.20 -20.34
N GLY A 61 0.40 0.74 -21.35
CA GLY A 61 1.68 0.07 -21.18
C GLY A 61 2.72 0.97 -20.50
N TYR A 62 2.81 2.24 -20.92
CA TYR A 62 3.65 3.23 -20.27
C TYR A 62 3.26 3.44 -18.80
N LEU A 63 1.96 3.58 -18.50
CA LEU A 63 1.52 3.75 -17.12
C LEU A 63 1.90 2.55 -16.24
N PHE A 64 1.58 1.32 -16.66
CA PHE A 64 1.78 0.12 -15.85
C PHE A 64 3.22 -0.36 -15.76
N PHE A 65 4.03 -0.19 -16.81
CA PHE A 65 5.38 -0.76 -16.86
C PHE A 65 6.51 0.26 -16.74
N GLN A 66 6.23 1.55 -16.92
CA GLN A 66 7.25 2.59 -16.84
C GLN A 66 6.95 3.61 -15.73
N LYS A 67 5.72 4.13 -15.67
CA LYS A 67 5.38 5.16 -14.69
C LYS A 67 5.17 4.59 -13.30
N PHE A 68 4.20 3.72 -13.10
CA PHE A 68 3.84 3.22 -11.77
C PHE A 68 4.95 2.46 -11.04
N PRO A 69 5.76 1.61 -11.69
CA PRO A 69 6.86 0.92 -11.00
C PRO A 69 7.97 1.86 -10.53
N ASN A 70 8.18 2.98 -11.22
CA ASN A 70 9.27 3.92 -10.95
C ASN A 70 8.81 5.20 -10.22
N ASP A 71 7.51 5.42 -10.08
CA ASP A 71 6.97 6.54 -9.33
C ASP A 71 7.09 6.22 -7.84
N GLU A 72 7.95 6.96 -7.13
CA GLU A 72 8.13 6.78 -5.68
C GLU A 72 6.79 6.85 -4.93
N LYS A 73 5.88 7.73 -5.34
CA LYS A 73 4.54 7.86 -4.73
C LYS A 73 3.70 6.60 -4.91
N ALA A 74 3.84 5.95 -6.05
CA ALA A 74 3.20 4.67 -6.29
C ALA A 74 3.92 3.57 -5.51
N ALA A 75 5.25 3.48 -5.55
CA ALA A 75 6.03 2.48 -4.82
C ALA A 75 5.78 2.50 -3.30
N TYR A 76 5.51 3.66 -2.69
CA TYR A 76 5.05 3.73 -1.30
C TYR A 76 3.70 3.05 -1.08
N ALA A 77 2.77 3.06 -2.05
CA ALA A 77 1.52 2.31 -1.93
C ALA A 77 1.73 0.79 -2.03
N TRP A 78 2.91 0.34 -2.46
CA TRP A 78 3.27 -1.07 -2.47
C TRP A 78 3.94 -1.38 -1.13
N GLU A 79 3.62 -2.52 -0.55
CA GLU A 79 4.13 -2.98 0.76
C GLU A 79 5.58 -3.49 0.64
N THR A 80 6.36 -2.87 -0.24
CA THR A 80 7.75 -3.20 -0.54
C THR A 80 8.60 -3.10 0.73
N GLY A 81 9.40 -4.13 1.01
CA GLY A 81 10.27 -4.16 2.19
C GLY A 81 9.55 -4.47 3.50
N LEU A 82 8.23 -4.68 3.53
CA LEU A 82 7.51 -4.86 4.80
C LEU A 82 7.92 -6.15 5.52
N VAL A 83 8.15 -7.23 4.79
CA VAL A 83 8.59 -8.51 5.39
C VAL A 83 9.97 -8.34 6.03
N GLU A 84 10.88 -7.67 5.34
CA GLU A 84 12.21 -7.31 5.84
C GLU A 84 12.10 -6.42 7.08
N ALA A 85 11.19 -5.43 7.07
CA ALA A 85 10.94 -4.54 8.19
C ALA A 85 10.41 -5.26 9.44
N LEU A 86 9.49 -6.22 9.24
CA LEU A 86 8.94 -7.04 10.33
C LEU A 86 10.00 -8.00 10.89
N LYS A 87 10.81 -8.63 10.04
CA LYS A 87 11.95 -9.44 10.49
C LYS A 87 12.98 -8.62 11.25
N TRP A 88 13.30 -7.43 10.75
CA TRP A 88 14.18 -6.48 11.42
C TRP A 88 13.63 -6.06 12.79
N THR A 89 12.32 -5.85 12.89
CA THR A 89 11.65 -5.56 14.15
C THR A 89 11.82 -6.71 15.15
N GLU A 90 11.64 -7.96 14.71
CA GLU A 90 11.80 -9.14 15.57
C GLU A 90 13.22 -9.30 16.13
N VAL A 91 14.26 -9.02 15.33
CA VAL A 91 15.64 -9.10 15.83
C VAL A 91 16.05 -7.88 16.67
N SER A 92 15.35 -6.76 16.51
CA SER A 92 15.66 -5.52 17.23
C SER A 92 14.92 -5.40 18.56
N ARG A 93 13.79 -6.08 18.72
CA ARG A 93 12.96 -5.98 19.93
C ARG A 93 13.53 -6.79 21.09
N GLY A 94 13.45 -6.22 22.29
CA GLY A 94 13.67 -6.98 23.52
C GLY A 94 12.56 -8.02 23.77
N PRO A 95 12.80 -9.04 24.63
CA PRO A 95 11.83 -10.11 24.88
C PRO A 95 10.47 -9.66 25.41
N THR A 96 10.42 -8.50 26.08
CA THR A 96 9.21 -7.91 26.66
C THR A 96 8.83 -6.58 26.00
N GLU A 97 9.56 -6.18 24.94
CA GLU A 97 9.36 -4.91 24.28
C GLU A 97 8.16 -5.00 23.32
N LEU A 98 7.22 -4.07 23.45
CA LEU A 98 6.09 -3.96 22.53
C LEU A 98 6.53 -3.25 21.25
N CYS A 99 6.07 -3.73 20.10
CA CYS A 99 6.16 -3.02 18.84
C CYS A 99 4.77 -2.50 18.44
N THR A 100 4.64 -1.19 18.32
CA THR A 100 3.45 -0.52 17.82
C THR A 100 3.55 -0.37 16.30
N LEU A 101 2.58 -0.92 15.58
CA LEU A 101 2.43 -0.74 14.14
C LEU A 101 1.47 0.42 13.86
N THR A 102 1.89 1.29 12.94
CA THR A 102 1.05 2.41 12.47
C THR A 102 -0.26 1.92 11.86
N GLY A 103 -1.36 2.63 12.13
CA GLY A 103 -2.68 2.32 11.58
C GLY A 103 -2.84 2.76 10.12
N VAL A 104 -1.80 3.38 9.55
CA VAL A 104 -1.72 3.65 8.11
C VAL A 104 -1.54 2.36 7.30
N LEU A 105 -1.10 1.27 7.94
CA LEU A 105 -1.17 -0.08 7.37
C LEU A 105 -2.64 -0.53 7.33
N GLU A 106 -3.16 -0.88 6.15
CA GLU A 106 -4.56 -1.30 5.99
C GLU A 106 -4.88 -2.61 6.73
N TYR A 107 -3.92 -3.53 6.85
CA TYR A 107 -4.09 -4.84 7.48
C TYR A 107 -2.81 -5.33 8.18
N PRO A 108 -2.34 -4.65 9.24
CA PRO A 108 -1.08 -4.97 9.90
C PRO A 108 -1.02 -6.42 10.42
N GLU A 109 -2.15 -6.98 10.84
CA GLU A 109 -2.27 -8.37 11.27
C GLU A 109 -1.98 -9.37 10.13
N ALA A 110 -2.50 -9.10 8.92
CA ALA A 110 -2.29 -9.96 7.77
C ALA A 110 -0.81 -9.99 7.35
N TYR A 111 -0.14 -8.84 7.44
CA TYR A 111 1.29 -8.76 7.15
C TYR A 111 2.14 -9.47 8.19
N LEU A 112 1.80 -9.37 9.47
CA LEU A 112 2.44 -10.16 10.53
C LEU A 112 2.23 -11.66 10.31
N GLN A 113 1.02 -12.07 9.93
CA GLN A 113 0.75 -13.47 9.64
C GLN A 113 1.62 -13.99 8.49
N PHE A 114 1.77 -13.20 7.43
CA PHE A 114 2.59 -13.56 6.28
C PHE A 114 4.09 -13.58 6.60
N ALA A 115 4.57 -12.57 7.32
CA ALA A 115 5.99 -12.42 7.63
C ALA A 115 6.48 -13.38 8.72
N LEU A 116 5.73 -13.50 9.82
CA LEU A 116 6.12 -14.26 11.00
C LEU A 116 5.66 -15.72 10.96
N LYS A 117 4.65 -16.04 10.15
CA LYS A 117 4.07 -17.38 10.02
C LYS A 117 3.73 -18.01 11.38
N PRO A 118 2.94 -17.33 12.23
CA PRO A 118 2.56 -17.86 13.54
C PRO A 118 1.73 -19.14 13.38
N ASP A 119 1.65 -19.95 14.43
CA ASP A 119 0.81 -21.16 14.45
C ASP A 119 -0.65 -20.79 14.13
N PRO A 120 -1.25 -21.30 13.03
CA PRO A 120 -2.62 -20.98 12.66
C PRO A 120 -3.63 -21.36 13.74
N GLY A 121 -3.37 -22.45 14.48
CA GLY A 121 -4.25 -22.88 15.57
C GLY A 121 -4.33 -21.86 16.70
N SER A 122 -3.21 -21.22 17.04
CA SER A 122 -3.17 -20.15 18.05
C SER A 122 -4.03 -18.95 17.66
N ILE A 123 -3.94 -18.50 16.40
CA ILE A 123 -4.69 -17.35 15.89
C ILE A 123 -6.19 -17.68 15.81
N GLN A 124 -6.55 -18.87 15.34
CA GLN A 124 -7.96 -19.31 15.24
C GLN A 124 -8.67 -19.39 16.59
N ARG A 125 -7.94 -19.67 17.68
CA ARG A 125 -8.48 -19.66 19.05
C ARG A 125 -8.59 -18.25 19.65
N GLY A 126 -8.36 -17.20 18.86
CA GLY A 126 -8.36 -15.82 19.31
C GLY A 126 -7.03 -15.37 19.91
N GLY A 127 -5.94 -16.13 19.69
CA GLY A 127 -4.59 -15.67 20.01
C GLY A 127 -4.24 -14.42 19.21
N GLY A 128 -3.73 -13.39 19.88
CA GLY A 128 -3.18 -12.21 19.22
C GLY A 128 -1.76 -12.42 18.71
N TYR A 129 -1.09 -11.32 18.35
CA TYR A 129 0.32 -11.31 17.98
C TYR A 129 1.16 -10.83 19.18
N PRO A 130 1.83 -11.75 19.92
CA PRO A 130 2.51 -11.38 21.16
C PRO A 130 3.63 -10.36 20.92
N GLY A 131 3.59 -9.27 21.70
CA GLY A 131 4.54 -8.18 21.57
C GLY A 131 4.24 -7.19 20.45
N TYR A 132 3.05 -7.26 19.84
CA TYR A 132 2.58 -6.26 18.88
C TYR A 132 1.35 -5.52 19.39
N HIS A 133 1.31 -4.23 19.09
CA HIS A 133 0.17 -3.35 19.30
C HIS A 133 -0.18 -2.67 17.97
N PHE A 134 -1.47 -2.52 17.68
CA PHE A 134 -1.94 -1.94 16.41
C PHE A 134 -2.66 -0.63 16.71
N LEU A 135 -2.23 0.45 16.05
CA LEU A 135 -3.02 1.68 16.07
C LEU A 135 -4.27 1.52 15.18
N PRO A 136 -5.37 2.23 15.51
CA PRO A 136 -6.58 2.22 14.69
C PRO A 136 -6.33 2.56 13.21
N LEU A 137 -7.06 1.91 12.30
CA LEU A 137 -6.93 2.14 10.86
C LEU A 137 -7.04 3.63 10.48
N GLY A 138 -6.17 4.07 9.58
CA GLY A 138 -6.04 5.46 9.13
C GLY A 138 -5.31 6.38 10.13
N ARG A 139 -4.95 5.90 11.33
CA ARG A 139 -4.21 6.70 12.31
C ARG A 139 -2.70 6.54 12.11
N ALA A 140 -2.03 7.64 11.77
CA ALA A 140 -0.58 7.74 11.91
C ALA A 140 -0.18 7.82 13.39
N THR A 141 1.02 7.37 13.67
CA THR A 141 1.70 7.61 14.95
C THR A 141 1.84 9.11 15.20
N ASP A 142 1.60 9.52 16.45
CA ASP A 142 1.74 10.90 16.90
C ASP A 142 2.72 10.94 18.09
N PRO A 143 3.94 11.48 17.91
CA PRO A 143 4.93 11.62 18.97
C PRO A 143 4.44 12.29 20.27
N ARG A 144 3.38 13.09 20.20
CA ARG A 144 2.80 13.78 21.35
C ARG A 144 1.81 12.92 22.13
N ARG A 145 1.26 11.88 21.50
CA ARG A 145 0.23 10.99 22.07
C ARG A 145 0.75 9.58 22.30
N ASP A 146 1.64 9.11 21.43
CA ASP A 146 2.20 7.78 21.40
C ASP A 146 3.56 7.79 22.10
N THR A 147 3.54 7.97 23.42
CA THR A 147 4.75 8.10 24.24
C THR A 147 5.11 6.81 24.98
N ALA A 148 4.37 5.73 24.75
CA ALA A 148 4.63 4.45 25.40
C ALA A 148 6.00 3.91 24.97
N GLU A 149 6.73 3.34 25.93
CA GLU A 149 8.02 2.73 25.64
C GLU A 149 7.88 1.53 24.71
N GLY A 150 8.88 1.38 23.84
CA GLY A 150 9.00 0.25 22.94
C GLY A 150 9.39 0.67 21.54
N LEU A 151 9.07 -0.20 20.59
CA LEU A 151 9.34 0.01 19.18
C LEU A 151 8.12 0.55 18.45
N TYR A 152 8.37 1.33 17.42
CA TYR A 152 7.34 1.83 16.50
C TYR A 152 7.82 1.59 15.08
N LEU A 153 7.06 0.77 14.35
CA LEU A 153 7.32 0.53 12.93
C LEU A 153 6.35 1.39 12.11
N GLU A 154 6.94 2.26 11.29
CA GLU A 154 6.22 3.27 10.54
C GLU A 154 6.62 3.28 9.07
N ARG A 155 5.70 3.75 8.22
CA ARG A 155 6.03 4.11 6.85
C ARG A 155 6.90 5.36 6.86
N ALA A 156 8.01 5.33 6.12
CA ALA A 156 9.01 6.39 6.07
C ALA A 156 8.45 7.77 5.71
N TYR A 157 7.37 7.81 4.92
CA TYR A 157 6.67 9.03 4.50
C TYR A 157 5.87 9.70 5.65
N PHE A 158 5.32 8.92 6.57
CA PHE A 158 4.47 9.42 7.66
C PHE A 158 5.25 9.75 8.94
N ALA A 159 6.52 9.31 9.02
CA ALA A 159 7.39 9.59 10.14
C ALA A 159 7.76 11.08 10.20
N GLY A 160 6.95 11.88 10.90
CA GLY A 160 7.42 13.17 11.41
C GLY A 160 8.56 12.91 12.40
N LYS A 161 9.69 13.63 12.30
CA LYS A 161 10.86 13.40 13.18
C LYS A 161 10.47 13.63 14.65
N PRO A 162 10.28 12.58 15.46
CA PRO A 162 9.87 12.75 16.84
C PRO A 162 11.12 13.18 17.63
N PRO A 163 11.10 14.28 18.39
CA PRO A 163 12.30 14.81 19.03
C PRO A 163 12.94 13.85 20.05
N ASN A 164 12.18 12.88 20.57
CA ASN A 164 12.60 11.90 21.57
C ASN A 164 12.66 10.45 21.06
N TRP A 165 12.37 10.18 19.80
CA TRP A 165 12.41 8.82 19.27
C TRP A 165 13.74 8.56 18.59
N LYS A 166 14.40 7.47 19.00
CA LYS A 166 15.69 7.08 18.42
C LYS A 166 15.44 6.13 17.26
N LYS A 167 15.82 6.54 16.06
CA LYS A 167 15.79 5.65 14.90
C LYS A 167 16.72 4.46 15.17
N VAL A 168 16.21 3.25 15.01
CA VAL A 168 17.03 2.05 14.96
C VAL A 168 17.57 1.94 13.53
N PRO A 169 18.88 1.75 13.30
CA PRO A 169 19.39 1.52 11.95
C PRO A 169 19.10 0.08 11.50
N PRO A 170 18.66 -0.14 10.25
CA PRO A 170 18.51 -1.50 9.74
C PRO A 170 19.88 -2.17 9.51
N PRO A 171 19.95 -3.51 9.53
CA PRO A 171 21.07 -4.26 9.00
C PRO A 171 21.37 -3.87 7.54
N GLU A 172 22.62 -4.04 7.11
CA GLU A 172 23.07 -3.72 5.74
C GLU A 172 22.22 -4.44 4.67
N GLU A 173 21.84 -5.70 4.94
CA GLU A 173 20.95 -6.49 4.07
C GLU A 173 19.56 -5.88 3.86
N TYR A 174 19.10 -4.99 4.75
CA TYR A 174 17.79 -4.32 4.70
C TYR A 174 17.91 -2.81 4.51
N GLU A 175 19.05 -2.27 4.09
CA GLU A 175 19.23 -0.82 3.95
C GLU A 175 18.21 -0.21 2.96
N LYS A 176 17.90 -0.90 1.85
CA LYS A 176 16.91 -0.45 0.86
C LYS A 176 15.48 -0.36 1.42
N MET A 177 15.17 -1.13 2.46
CA MET A 177 13.88 -1.08 3.13
C MET A 177 13.69 0.25 3.88
N ASP A 178 14.77 0.93 4.29
CA ASP A 178 14.73 2.20 5.03
C ASP A 178 14.07 3.35 4.24
N LEU A 179 14.02 3.21 2.91
CA LEU A 179 13.28 4.09 2.01
C LEU A 179 11.76 4.01 2.26
N TYR A 180 11.26 2.86 2.68
CA TYR A 180 9.83 2.57 2.79
C TYR A 180 9.36 2.46 4.25
N TRP A 181 10.20 1.89 5.12
CA TRP A 181 9.88 1.57 6.52
C TRP A 181 10.95 2.11 7.46
N ARG A 182 10.53 2.59 8.63
CA ARG A 182 11.42 3.06 9.68
C ARG A 182 11.01 2.46 11.00
N LEU A 183 12.00 1.99 11.75
CA LEU A 183 11.83 1.53 13.11
C LEU A 183 12.39 2.58 14.06
N TYR A 184 11.58 2.94 15.03
CA TYR A 184 11.95 3.86 16.08
C TYR A 184 11.85 3.18 17.43
N ARG A 185 12.74 3.55 18.35
CA ARG A 185 12.68 3.16 19.75
C ARG A 185 12.37 4.37 20.61
N VAL A 186 11.37 4.22 21.47
CA VAL A 186 10.95 5.22 22.45
C VAL A 186 11.33 4.71 23.82
N THR A 187 12.12 5.52 24.53
CA THR A 187 12.48 5.31 25.92
C THR A 187 11.98 6.49 26.72
N THR A 188 11.32 6.25 27.85
CA THR A 188 10.98 7.35 28.78
C THR A 188 12.30 7.94 29.29
N PRO A 189 12.42 9.28 29.35
CA PRO A 189 13.59 9.92 29.94
C PRO A 189 13.81 9.57 31.41
#